data_AF-A0A414LE91-F1
#
_entry.id   AF-A0A414LE91-F1
#
_cell.length_a   1.000
_cell.length_b   1.000
_cell.length_c   1.000
_cell.angle_alpha   90.00
_cell.angle_beta   90.00
_cell.angle_gamma   90.00
#
_symmetry.space_group_name_H-M   'P 1'
#
loop_
_entity.id
_entity.type
_entity.pdbx_description
1 polymer ?
#
loop_
_entity_poly.entity_id
_entity_poly.type
_entity_poly.pdbx_seq_one_letter_code
_entity_poly.pdbx_strand_id
1 'polypeptide(L)'
;MVPSTPSKAPDYFCTWNIQGYATGYNGSEKFRAIMNEESMFGKGEWQNWTGMYKKIQPDLYFVMDDSWDIPTEINRKNNNPYLGRVELDEGRFPSFMSTKGSADRLKKLNEAVKAIGWKGIGGWICAQKSENFPNVSEEEYWTDRIKAAHEAGFDYWKVDWGHNSRNDQWRQMLTEIGKKYAPNLWIEHAMKNEYIEFSDAFRTYDVENIIAIPITIQRIVNLLPYKAKNNAKGIINCEDEAYIAVGLGCAIGVMRHEFAGNLPDGRQDHSFPPVGRNLKKRLDEVVRAVRWHRIAEPFAVDGDFQVSKEELEDTWRYQAEESWVKHKEGELLKNSAPAIVSRRMPLPILANKEEARPYILASRYTNGAVAIAAIGRTLEHEYISSPASVTATLNNWEKPIGLFGYFKDVTLVLSEASKNRIKKIYAQDLAGDTPVDITRKVKIYKDRIIIPGKIITEVGLMSSTEGDISDPGLVMKIITR
;
A
#
# COMPACT_ATOMS: atom_id res chain seq x y z
N MET A 1 -17.37 13.58 6.17
CA MET A 1 -17.47 13.15 4.75
C MET A 1 -16.83 11.80 4.53
N VAL A 2 -15.67 11.55 5.14
CA VAL A 2 -15.12 10.19 5.27
C VAL A 2 -16.08 9.33 6.12
N PRO A 3 -16.45 8.13 5.68
CA PRO A 3 -17.26 7.21 6.49
C PRO A 3 -16.56 6.77 7.78
N SER A 4 -17.36 6.50 8.81
CA SER A 4 -16.88 5.85 10.04
C SER A 4 -16.66 4.35 9.86
N THR A 5 -17.41 3.73 8.95
CA THR A 5 -17.25 2.31 8.60
C THR A 5 -15.87 2.07 7.99
N PRO A 6 -15.08 1.10 8.52
CA PRO A 6 -13.81 0.74 7.94
C PRO A 6 -13.92 0.18 6.51
N SER A 7 -12.84 0.31 5.77
CA SER A 7 -12.70 -0.16 4.39
C SER A 7 -12.63 -1.70 4.30
N LYS A 8 -13.18 -2.29 3.22
CA LYS A 8 -12.93 -3.70 2.89
C LYS A 8 -11.67 -3.91 2.05
N ALA A 9 -10.99 -2.85 1.63
CA ALA A 9 -9.74 -2.91 0.87
C ALA A 9 -8.70 -3.87 1.49
N PRO A 10 -7.92 -4.60 0.67
CA PRO A 10 -6.88 -5.52 1.15
C PRO A 10 -5.61 -4.78 1.59
N ASP A 11 -5.75 -3.61 2.21
CA ASP A 11 -4.61 -2.84 2.70
C ASP A 11 -4.02 -3.48 3.95
N TYR A 12 -2.71 -3.37 4.12
CA TYR A 12 -2.02 -3.94 5.27
C TYR A 12 -0.87 -3.07 5.78
N PHE A 13 -0.46 -3.34 7.01
CA PHE A 13 0.86 -3.00 7.54
C PHE A 13 1.70 -4.29 7.64
N CYS A 14 2.92 -4.27 7.11
CA CYS A 14 3.81 -5.42 7.05
C CYS A 14 5.04 -5.22 7.93
N THR A 15 5.39 -6.25 8.70
CA THR A 15 6.46 -6.14 9.72
C THR A 15 7.89 -6.19 9.17
N TRP A 16 8.11 -6.45 7.88
CA TRP A 16 9.46 -6.66 7.32
C TRP A 16 10.44 -5.54 7.68
N ASN A 17 10.09 -4.27 7.42
CA ASN A 17 11.02 -3.19 7.70
C ASN A 17 11.14 -2.85 9.18
N ILE A 18 10.10 -3.07 10.00
CA ILE A 18 10.23 -2.87 11.45
C ILE A 18 11.05 -3.98 12.11
N GLN A 19 10.99 -5.23 11.61
CA GLN A 19 11.93 -6.29 11.97
C GLN A 19 13.37 -5.88 11.62
N GLY A 20 13.55 -5.31 10.43
CA GLY A 20 14.81 -4.76 9.96
C GLY A 20 15.34 -3.67 10.88
N TYR A 21 14.54 -2.65 11.11
CA TYR A 21 14.88 -1.55 12.00
C TYR A 21 15.27 -2.05 13.39
N ALA A 22 14.42 -2.85 14.05
CA ALA A 22 14.64 -3.34 15.41
C ALA A 22 15.92 -4.19 15.56
N THR A 23 16.42 -4.76 14.46
CA THR A 23 17.65 -5.57 14.44
C THR A 23 18.84 -4.83 13.82
N GLY A 24 18.65 -3.60 13.36
CA GLY A 24 19.61 -2.86 12.56
C GLY A 24 19.92 -3.55 11.22
N TYR A 25 19.02 -4.38 10.69
CA TYR A 25 19.23 -5.20 9.50
C TYR A 25 20.46 -6.14 9.63
N ASN A 26 20.88 -6.46 10.86
CA ASN A 26 22.10 -7.20 11.14
C ASN A 26 21.90 -8.72 11.07
N GLY A 27 22.01 -9.27 9.86
CA GLY A 27 22.03 -10.71 9.62
C GLY A 27 20.64 -11.36 9.70
N SER A 28 20.42 -12.36 8.85
CA SER A 28 19.13 -13.03 8.74
C SER A 28 18.66 -13.69 10.04
N GLU A 29 19.58 -14.15 10.89
CA GLU A 29 19.20 -14.87 12.10
C GLU A 29 18.53 -13.95 13.13
N LYS A 30 19.07 -12.76 13.35
CA LYS A 30 18.46 -11.75 14.24
C LYS A 30 17.14 -11.27 13.66
N PHE A 31 17.12 -10.99 12.35
CA PHE A 31 15.94 -10.54 11.62
C PHE A 31 14.76 -11.51 11.75
N ARG A 32 15.03 -12.81 11.72
CA ARG A 32 14.02 -13.85 11.93
C ARG A 32 13.65 -13.99 13.39
N ALA A 33 14.62 -13.98 14.31
CA ALA A 33 14.38 -14.14 15.74
C ALA A 33 13.48 -13.05 16.34
N ILE A 34 13.53 -11.82 15.80
CA ILE A 34 12.74 -10.69 16.30
C ILE A 34 11.25 -10.79 15.92
N MET A 35 10.85 -11.69 15.02
CA MET A 35 9.43 -11.90 14.74
C MET A 35 8.81 -12.80 15.82
N ASN A 36 8.34 -12.21 16.92
CA ASN A 36 7.79 -12.91 18.07
C ASN A 36 6.74 -12.07 18.83
N GLU A 37 6.11 -12.68 19.85
CA GLU A 37 5.08 -12.07 20.69
C GLU A 37 5.55 -10.81 21.42
N GLU A 38 6.77 -10.82 21.95
CA GLU A 38 7.33 -9.70 22.71
C GLU A 38 7.49 -8.47 21.80
N SER A 39 8.00 -8.64 20.59
CA SER A 39 8.09 -7.57 19.61
C SER A 39 6.73 -7.00 19.22
N MET A 40 5.72 -7.86 19.07
CA MET A 40 4.36 -7.44 18.68
C MET A 40 3.59 -6.71 19.78
N PHE A 41 3.66 -7.20 21.02
CA PHE A 41 2.78 -6.80 22.14
C PHE A 41 3.51 -6.27 23.36
N GLY A 42 4.84 -6.42 23.41
CA GLY A 42 5.66 -6.01 24.54
C GLY A 42 5.75 -4.49 24.70
N LYS A 43 6.43 -4.07 25.76
CA LYS A 43 6.55 -2.66 26.18
C LYS A 43 7.98 -2.14 26.20
N GLY A 44 8.92 -2.97 25.77
CA GLY A 44 10.34 -2.65 25.68
C GLY A 44 10.66 -1.75 24.49
N GLU A 45 11.95 -1.44 24.37
CA GLU A 45 12.48 -0.66 23.27
C GLU A 45 12.25 -1.38 21.94
N TRP A 46 11.76 -0.65 20.93
CA TRP A 46 11.45 -1.19 19.61
C TRP A 46 10.40 -2.33 19.58
N GLN A 47 9.54 -2.43 20.60
CA GLN A 47 8.42 -3.37 20.69
C GLN A 47 7.07 -2.66 20.43
N ASN A 48 5.95 -3.30 20.74
CA ASN A 48 4.59 -2.77 20.57
C ASN A 48 4.23 -2.47 19.10
N TRP A 49 4.62 -3.33 18.16
CA TRP A 49 4.33 -3.10 16.74
C TRP A 49 2.83 -3.03 16.45
N THR A 50 2.02 -3.79 17.19
CA THR A 50 0.56 -3.74 17.10
C THR A 50 -0.04 -2.43 17.62
N GLY A 51 0.74 -1.57 18.26
CA GLY A 51 0.33 -0.23 18.69
C GLY A 51 0.34 0.82 17.57
N MET A 52 0.99 0.54 16.44
CA MET A 52 1.21 1.52 15.36
C MET A 52 -0.06 1.82 14.56
N TYR A 53 -0.08 2.99 13.91
CA TYR A 53 -1.14 3.41 13.00
C TYR A 53 -2.54 3.42 13.61
N LYS A 54 -2.64 3.77 14.90
CA LYS A 54 -3.86 3.60 15.71
C LYS A 54 -5.16 4.05 15.03
N LYS A 55 -5.12 5.18 14.32
CA LYS A 55 -6.29 5.79 13.64
C LYS A 55 -6.85 4.94 12.48
N ILE A 56 -6.02 4.10 11.86
CA ILE A 56 -6.35 3.34 10.65
C ILE A 56 -6.20 1.82 10.84
N GLN A 57 -5.86 1.33 12.04
CA GLN A 57 -5.86 -0.12 12.35
C GLN A 57 -7.13 -0.84 11.87
N PRO A 58 -8.35 -0.30 12.03
CA PRO A 58 -9.56 -1.00 11.58
C PRO A 58 -9.63 -1.22 10.06
N ASP A 59 -8.83 -0.49 9.27
CA ASP A 59 -8.77 -0.59 7.82
C ASP A 59 -7.63 -1.48 7.31
N LEU A 60 -6.66 -1.82 8.18
CA LEU A 60 -5.44 -2.53 7.81
C LEU A 60 -5.40 -3.94 8.40
N TYR A 61 -4.95 -4.90 7.60
CA TYR A 61 -4.44 -6.17 8.14
C TYR A 61 -3.05 -5.96 8.78
N PHE A 62 -2.78 -6.62 9.90
CA PHE A 62 -1.44 -6.74 10.44
C PHE A 62 -0.75 -7.97 9.83
N VAL A 63 0.20 -7.79 8.92
CA VAL A 63 0.88 -8.88 8.22
C VAL A 63 2.24 -9.12 8.88
N MET A 64 2.36 -10.26 9.56
CA MET A 64 3.65 -10.73 10.07
C MET A 64 4.52 -11.22 8.90
N ASP A 65 5.64 -10.57 8.65
CA ASP A 65 6.59 -10.99 7.63
C ASP A 65 7.48 -12.15 8.15
N ASP A 66 8.58 -12.48 7.45
CA ASP A 66 9.36 -13.71 7.60
C ASP A 66 9.51 -14.20 9.05
N SER A 67 9.28 -15.51 9.22
CA SER A 67 9.61 -16.34 10.38
C SER A 67 8.65 -16.34 11.57
N TRP A 68 7.43 -15.84 11.42
CA TRP A 68 6.36 -16.07 12.41
C TRP A 68 5.99 -17.56 12.56
N ASP A 69 6.25 -18.38 11.53
CA ASP A 69 5.86 -19.79 11.42
C ASP A 69 7.03 -20.80 11.56
N ILE A 70 8.22 -20.33 11.92
CA ILE A 70 9.44 -21.14 12.05
C ILE A 70 9.80 -21.27 13.54
N PRO A 71 10.36 -22.40 14.03
CA PRO A 71 10.79 -22.51 15.41
C PRO A 71 11.76 -21.42 15.85
N THR A 72 11.64 -21.01 17.12
CA THR A 72 12.40 -19.90 17.72
C THR A 72 13.92 -20.12 17.62
N GLU A 73 14.37 -21.36 17.73
CA GLU A 73 15.77 -21.76 17.68
C GLU A 73 16.32 -21.96 16.25
N ILE A 74 15.48 -21.93 15.21
CA ILE A 74 15.86 -22.22 13.82
C ILE A 74 15.77 -20.96 12.95
N ASN A 75 16.76 -20.08 13.07
CA ASN A 75 16.78 -18.81 12.33
C ASN A 75 17.71 -18.78 11.11
N ARG A 76 18.40 -19.88 10.80
CA ARG A 76 19.35 -19.95 9.69
C ARG A 76 18.68 -19.67 8.34
N LYS A 77 19.35 -18.92 7.47
CA LYS A 77 18.85 -18.56 6.13
C LYS A 77 18.73 -19.77 5.20
N ASN A 78 19.82 -20.54 5.09
CA ASN A 78 19.95 -21.61 4.12
C ASN A 78 19.52 -22.96 4.71
N ASN A 79 18.95 -23.84 3.88
CA ASN A 79 18.54 -25.19 4.25
C ASN A 79 17.66 -25.22 5.52
N ASN A 80 16.69 -24.30 5.60
CA ASN A 80 15.74 -24.27 6.69
C ASN A 80 14.51 -25.13 6.33
N PRO A 81 14.34 -26.31 6.94
CA PRO A 81 13.28 -27.25 6.56
C PRO A 81 11.88 -26.78 6.97
N TYR A 82 11.79 -25.71 7.77
CA TYR A 82 10.53 -25.16 8.27
C TYR A 82 9.92 -24.08 7.37
N LEU A 83 10.61 -23.65 6.30
CA LEU A 83 10.08 -22.64 5.39
C LEU A 83 8.75 -23.10 4.77
N GLY A 84 7.73 -22.24 4.85
CA GLY A 84 6.39 -22.53 4.35
C GLY A 84 5.59 -23.47 5.24
N ARG A 85 5.89 -23.54 6.54
CA ARG A 85 5.18 -24.36 7.53
C ARG A 85 3.75 -23.85 7.75
N VAL A 86 3.56 -22.54 7.81
CA VAL A 86 2.26 -21.85 7.99
C VAL A 86 1.52 -22.32 9.25
N GLU A 87 2.27 -22.48 10.34
CA GLU A 87 1.73 -22.77 11.67
C GLU A 87 2.30 -21.78 12.65
N LEU A 88 1.47 -21.19 13.52
CA LEU A 88 1.98 -20.26 14.53
C LEU A 88 2.92 -21.01 15.48
N ASP A 89 4.17 -20.55 15.56
CA ASP A 89 5.19 -21.19 16.40
C ASP A 89 4.94 -20.90 17.88
N GLU A 90 4.89 -21.97 18.68
CA GLU A 90 4.59 -21.89 20.10
C GLU A 90 5.73 -21.27 20.93
N GLY A 91 6.98 -21.39 20.47
CA GLY A 91 8.12 -20.75 21.13
C GLY A 91 8.11 -19.23 20.94
N ARG A 92 7.73 -18.77 19.74
CA ARG A 92 7.62 -17.34 19.42
C ARG A 92 6.40 -16.68 20.04
N PHE A 93 5.32 -17.46 20.19
CA PHE A 93 4.00 -17.00 20.60
C PHE A 93 3.44 -17.83 21.76
N PRO A 94 4.12 -17.87 22.92
CA PRO A 94 3.78 -18.76 24.02
C PRO A 94 2.39 -18.50 24.63
N SER A 95 1.88 -17.26 24.59
CA SER A 95 0.54 -16.95 25.11
C SER A 95 -0.58 -17.54 24.25
N PHE A 96 -0.26 -17.98 23.02
CA PHE A 96 -1.21 -18.49 22.05
C PHE A 96 -1.14 -20.01 21.87
N MET A 97 -0.35 -20.72 22.70
CA MET A 97 -0.26 -22.18 22.70
C MET A 97 -1.64 -22.85 22.74
N SER A 98 -1.76 -24.01 22.08
CA SER A 98 -3.01 -24.76 22.07
C SER A 98 -2.83 -26.24 21.79
N THR A 99 -3.49 -27.06 22.62
CA THR A 99 -3.62 -28.51 22.38
C THR A 99 -4.64 -28.84 21.28
N LYS A 100 -5.38 -27.84 20.77
CA LYS A 100 -6.36 -28.02 19.68
C LYS A 100 -5.75 -27.91 18.28
N GLY A 101 -4.46 -27.60 18.17
CA GLY A 101 -3.74 -27.52 16.90
C GLY A 101 -3.55 -26.09 16.35
N SER A 102 -2.93 -26.01 15.16
CA SER A 102 -2.45 -24.76 14.56
C SER A 102 -3.55 -23.72 14.30
N ALA A 103 -4.72 -24.16 13.83
CA ALA A 103 -5.86 -23.28 13.56
C ALA A 103 -6.31 -22.52 14.82
N ASP A 104 -6.38 -23.19 15.98
CA ASP A 104 -6.78 -22.57 17.24
C ASP A 104 -5.71 -21.57 17.74
N ARG A 105 -4.41 -21.85 17.54
CA ARG A 105 -3.34 -20.91 17.86
C ARG A 105 -3.44 -19.62 17.05
N LEU A 106 -3.59 -19.76 15.72
CA LEU A 106 -3.81 -18.62 14.82
C LEU A 106 -5.07 -17.84 15.17
N LYS A 107 -6.15 -18.54 15.54
CA LYS A 107 -7.41 -17.92 15.95
C LYS A 107 -7.23 -17.03 17.18
N LYS A 108 -6.59 -17.55 18.24
CA LYS A 108 -6.33 -16.76 19.46
C LYS A 108 -5.49 -15.52 19.17
N LEU A 109 -4.47 -15.65 18.30
CA LEU A 109 -3.65 -14.52 17.89
C LEU A 109 -4.47 -13.47 17.11
N ASN A 110 -5.29 -13.91 16.15
CA ASN A 110 -6.19 -13.04 15.41
C ASN A 110 -7.16 -12.30 16.32
N GLU A 111 -7.75 -13.00 17.30
CA GLU A 111 -8.65 -12.40 18.30
C GLU A 111 -7.94 -11.34 19.14
N ALA A 112 -6.68 -11.58 19.57
CA ALA A 112 -5.89 -10.60 20.30
C ALA A 112 -5.55 -9.36 19.47
N VAL A 113 -5.14 -9.54 18.20
CA VAL A 113 -4.84 -8.43 17.27
C VAL A 113 -6.10 -7.61 16.95
N LYS A 114 -7.25 -8.28 16.73
CA LYS A 114 -8.55 -7.60 16.55
C LYS A 114 -8.99 -6.85 17.80
N ALA A 115 -8.74 -7.39 18.99
CA ALA A 115 -9.08 -6.72 20.25
C ALA A 115 -8.30 -5.40 20.44
N ILE A 116 -7.11 -5.27 19.84
CA ILE A 116 -6.37 -4.01 19.79
C ILE A 116 -7.04 -3.00 18.84
N GLY A 117 -7.66 -3.48 17.76
CA GLY A 117 -8.40 -2.65 16.81
C GLY A 117 -8.03 -2.87 15.34
N TRP A 118 -7.15 -3.83 15.04
CA TRP A 118 -6.78 -4.17 13.67
C TRP A 118 -7.93 -4.87 12.94
N LYS A 119 -7.98 -4.72 11.62
CA LYS A 119 -8.96 -5.40 10.76
C LYS A 119 -8.90 -6.93 10.90
N GLY A 120 -7.68 -7.42 11.04
CA GLY A 120 -7.34 -8.83 11.17
C GLY A 120 -5.84 -9.00 11.04
N ILE A 121 -5.40 -10.25 10.96
CA ILE A 121 -4.00 -10.62 10.86
C ILE A 121 -3.76 -11.47 9.62
N GLY A 122 -2.53 -11.39 9.10
CA GLY A 122 -2.02 -12.23 8.04
C GLY A 122 -0.54 -12.51 8.19
N GLY A 123 0.03 -13.18 7.19
CA GLY A 123 1.42 -13.60 7.25
C GLY A 123 2.07 -13.67 5.87
N TRP A 124 3.38 -13.45 5.85
CA TRP A 124 4.22 -13.83 4.73
C TRP A 124 4.32 -15.36 4.66
N ILE A 125 4.20 -15.89 3.44
CA ILE A 125 4.21 -17.30 3.12
C ILE A 125 5.31 -17.55 2.09
N CYS A 126 6.33 -18.31 2.49
CA CYS A 126 7.33 -18.81 1.54
C CYS A 126 6.63 -19.68 0.48
N ALA A 127 6.87 -19.43 -0.81
CA ALA A 127 6.30 -20.24 -1.89
C ALA A 127 7.04 -21.58 -2.03
N GLN A 128 6.99 -22.41 -1.00
CA GLN A 128 7.43 -23.80 -0.98
C GLN A 128 6.78 -24.54 0.19
N LYS A 129 6.57 -25.85 0.03
CA LYS A 129 6.17 -26.72 1.13
C LYS A 129 7.33 -26.91 2.12
N SER A 130 7.03 -26.99 3.41
CA SER A 130 8.03 -27.35 4.43
C SER A 130 8.57 -28.76 4.20
N GLU A 131 9.89 -28.90 4.24
CA GLU A 131 10.58 -30.18 4.07
C GLU A 131 10.29 -31.18 5.19
N ASN A 132 9.75 -30.71 6.33
CA ASN A 132 9.31 -31.55 7.44
C ASN A 132 8.05 -32.38 7.12
N PHE A 133 7.41 -32.13 5.97
CA PHE A 133 6.24 -32.87 5.49
C PHE A 133 6.53 -33.54 4.15
N PRO A 134 7.53 -34.44 4.06
CA PRO A 134 7.99 -34.99 2.78
C PRO A 134 6.92 -35.89 2.14
N ASN A 135 6.13 -36.58 2.95
CA ASN A 135 5.16 -37.61 2.51
C ASN A 135 3.76 -37.07 2.20
N VAL A 136 3.53 -35.76 2.32
CA VAL A 136 2.25 -35.11 2.01
C VAL A 136 2.32 -34.48 0.63
N SER A 137 1.31 -34.67 -0.22
CA SER A 137 1.28 -34.01 -1.53
C SER A 137 1.17 -32.48 -1.40
N GLU A 138 1.60 -31.72 -2.42
CA GLU A 138 1.45 -30.25 -2.41
C GLU A 138 -0.02 -29.83 -2.21
N GLU A 139 -0.95 -30.42 -2.97
CA GLU A 139 -2.37 -30.08 -2.90
C GLU A 139 -2.97 -30.36 -1.51
N GLU A 140 -2.68 -31.53 -0.93
CA GLU A 140 -3.14 -31.88 0.42
C GLU A 140 -2.56 -30.94 1.47
N TYR A 141 -1.26 -30.66 1.38
CA TYR A 141 -0.54 -29.79 2.31
C TYR A 141 -1.11 -28.37 2.35
N TRP A 142 -1.31 -27.76 1.18
CA TRP A 142 -1.84 -26.40 1.07
C TRP A 142 -3.33 -26.35 1.36
N THR A 143 -4.10 -27.39 1.02
CA THR A 143 -5.52 -27.48 1.39
C THR A 143 -5.71 -27.46 2.91
N ASP A 144 -4.92 -28.23 3.65
CA ASP A 144 -4.98 -28.27 5.11
C ASP A 144 -4.69 -26.88 5.73
N ARG A 145 -3.62 -26.22 5.28
CA ARG A 145 -3.22 -24.88 5.78
C ARG A 145 -4.22 -23.80 5.44
N ILE A 146 -4.78 -23.83 4.23
CA ILE A 146 -5.81 -22.88 3.81
C ILE A 146 -7.08 -23.05 4.64
N LYS A 147 -7.48 -24.29 4.95
CA LYS A 147 -8.61 -24.56 5.86
C LYS A 147 -8.33 -24.07 7.28
N ALA A 148 -7.12 -24.29 7.79
CA ALA A 148 -6.71 -23.80 9.11
C ALA A 148 -6.73 -22.26 9.17
N ALA A 149 -6.23 -21.59 8.12
CA ALA A 149 -6.30 -20.13 8.02
C ALA A 149 -7.74 -19.61 7.98
N HIS A 150 -8.63 -20.28 7.24
CA HIS A 150 -10.05 -19.95 7.19
C HIS A 150 -10.72 -20.08 8.56
N GLU A 151 -10.50 -21.20 9.26
CA GLU A 151 -11.07 -21.44 10.60
C GLU A 151 -10.58 -20.39 11.62
N ALA A 152 -9.33 -19.95 11.49
CA ALA A 152 -8.73 -18.94 12.34
C ALA A 152 -9.13 -17.49 12.02
N GLY A 153 -9.67 -17.24 10.82
CA GLY A 153 -9.81 -15.89 10.25
C GLY A 153 -8.47 -15.20 9.98
N PHE A 154 -7.43 -15.99 9.66
CA PHE A 154 -6.12 -15.51 9.23
C PHE A 154 -6.18 -15.17 7.75
N ASP A 155 -6.79 -14.02 7.45
CA ASP A 155 -7.40 -13.74 6.14
C ASP A 155 -6.47 -13.01 5.15
N TYR A 156 -5.15 -12.98 5.37
CA TYR A 156 -4.19 -12.41 4.41
C TYR A 156 -2.89 -13.20 4.29
N TRP A 157 -2.56 -13.67 3.09
CA TRP A 157 -1.32 -14.37 2.76
C TRP A 157 -0.51 -13.57 1.74
N LYS A 158 0.68 -13.14 2.15
CA LYS A 158 1.68 -12.47 1.29
C LYS A 158 2.64 -13.53 0.75
N VAL A 159 2.45 -14.00 -0.49
CA VAL A 159 3.14 -15.19 -1.02
C VAL A 159 4.26 -14.81 -1.99
N ASP A 160 5.51 -15.02 -1.61
CA ASP A 160 6.67 -14.84 -2.47
C ASP A 160 7.88 -15.66 -2.02
N TRP A 161 8.96 -15.59 -2.83
CA TRP A 161 10.22 -16.34 -2.65
C TRP A 161 10.06 -17.87 -2.47
N GLY A 162 11.15 -18.65 -2.47
CA GLY A 162 11.10 -20.12 -2.34
C GLY A 162 11.05 -20.89 -3.67
N HIS A 163 11.06 -22.23 -3.59
CA HIS A 163 11.21 -23.13 -4.74
C HIS A 163 10.13 -22.97 -5.82
N ASN A 164 8.89 -22.65 -5.43
CA ASN A 164 7.76 -22.44 -6.34
C ASN A 164 7.51 -20.96 -6.65
N SER A 165 8.46 -20.06 -6.35
CA SER A 165 8.31 -18.62 -6.54
C SER A 165 7.89 -18.20 -7.96
N ARG A 166 8.31 -18.95 -8.99
CA ARG A 166 7.96 -18.74 -10.40
C ARG A 166 7.26 -19.95 -11.05
N ASN A 167 6.70 -20.84 -10.24
CA ASN A 167 5.98 -22.02 -10.71
C ASN A 167 4.50 -21.69 -10.94
N ASP A 168 4.12 -21.62 -12.22
CA ASP A 168 2.79 -21.16 -12.65
C ASP A 168 1.67 -22.09 -12.15
N GLN A 169 1.87 -23.40 -12.27
CA GLN A 169 0.89 -24.40 -11.85
C GLN A 169 0.67 -24.37 -10.34
N TRP A 170 1.76 -24.25 -9.56
CA TRP A 170 1.67 -24.20 -8.11
C TRP A 170 0.96 -22.93 -7.63
N ARG A 171 1.28 -21.77 -8.22
CA ARG A 171 0.66 -20.48 -7.88
C ARG A 171 -0.85 -20.49 -8.15
N GLN A 172 -1.25 -21.04 -9.30
CA GLN A 172 -2.66 -21.20 -9.66
C GLN A 172 -3.37 -22.17 -8.70
N MET A 173 -2.79 -23.35 -8.46
CA MET A 173 -3.31 -24.33 -7.50
C MET A 173 -3.55 -23.70 -6.12
N LEU A 174 -2.60 -22.94 -5.60
CA LEU A 174 -2.74 -22.28 -4.30
C LEU A 174 -3.97 -21.36 -4.27
N THR A 175 -4.15 -20.56 -5.31
CA THR A 175 -5.29 -19.64 -5.41
C THR A 175 -6.62 -20.39 -5.58
N GLU A 176 -6.65 -21.47 -6.35
CA GLU A 176 -7.85 -22.31 -6.54
C GLU A 176 -8.30 -22.98 -5.25
N ILE A 177 -7.36 -23.54 -4.48
CA ILE A 177 -7.61 -24.09 -3.14
C ILE A 177 -8.13 -22.97 -2.22
N GLY A 178 -7.51 -21.78 -2.25
CA GLY A 178 -7.94 -20.61 -1.49
C GLY A 178 -9.39 -20.25 -1.74
N LYS A 179 -9.77 -20.07 -3.01
CA LYS A 179 -11.16 -19.77 -3.41
C LYS A 179 -12.14 -20.85 -2.96
N LYS A 180 -11.73 -22.12 -2.99
CA LYS A 180 -12.60 -23.25 -2.65
C LYS A 180 -12.82 -23.41 -1.14
N TYR A 181 -11.78 -23.27 -0.33
CA TYR A 181 -11.83 -23.62 1.09
C TYR A 181 -11.72 -22.43 2.05
N ALA A 182 -11.27 -21.26 1.56
CA ALA A 182 -11.08 -20.05 2.34
C ALA A 182 -11.47 -18.79 1.53
N PRO A 183 -12.74 -18.62 1.12
CA PRO A 183 -13.13 -17.54 0.19
C PRO A 183 -12.90 -16.11 0.72
N ASN A 184 -12.68 -15.95 2.03
CA ASN A 184 -12.35 -14.67 2.66
C ASN A 184 -10.84 -14.36 2.68
N LEU A 185 -9.99 -15.37 2.48
CA LEU A 185 -8.54 -15.22 2.44
C LEU A 185 -8.13 -14.41 1.21
N TRP A 186 -7.22 -13.46 1.41
CA TRP A 186 -6.52 -12.78 0.35
C TRP A 186 -5.21 -13.50 0.07
N ILE A 187 -5.06 -14.05 -1.14
CA ILE A 187 -3.78 -14.59 -1.60
C ILE A 187 -3.12 -13.56 -2.51
N GLU A 188 -2.09 -12.91 -1.99
CA GLU A 188 -1.26 -11.96 -2.72
C GLU A 188 -0.07 -12.67 -3.37
N HIS A 189 0.12 -12.44 -4.68
CA HIS A 189 1.25 -12.94 -5.44
C HIS A 189 2.21 -11.84 -5.90
N ALA A 190 3.38 -12.26 -6.40
CA ALA A 190 4.42 -11.42 -6.98
C ALA A 190 5.16 -12.21 -8.08
N MET A 191 6.28 -11.66 -8.60
CA MET A 191 7.24 -12.27 -9.54
C MET A 191 6.89 -12.17 -11.03
N LYS A 192 5.76 -12.73 -11.48
CA LYS A 192 5.37 -12.74 -12.89
C LYS A 192 4.08 -11.95 -13.08
N ASN A 193 4.09 -10.94 -13.96
CA ASN A 193 2.95 -10.03 -14.14
C ASN A 193 1.65 -10.77 -14.46
N GLU A 194 1.72 -11.89 -15.19
CA GLU A 194 0.56 -12.70 -15.57
C GLU A 194 -0.19 -13.27 -14.37
N TYR A 195 0.44 -13.34 -13.18
CA TYR A 195 -0.21 -13.85 -11.97
C TYR A 195 -1.37 -12.96 -11.50
N ILE A 196 -1.37 -11.66 -11.85
CA ILE A 196 -2.50 -10.76 -11.56
C ILE A 196 -3.84 -11.32 -12.06
N GLU A 197 -3.84 -12.11 -13.14
CA GLU A 197 -5.06 -12.61 -13.75
C GLU A 197 -5.82 -13.59 -12.86
N PHE A 198 -5.13 -14.34 -11.99
CA PHE A 198 -5.78 -15.31 -11.10
C PHE A 198 -5.72 -14.93 -9.62
N SER A 199 -4.81 -14.06 -9.23
CA SER A 199 -4.58 -13.63 -7.84
C SER A 199 -5.74 -12.82 -7.25
N ASP A 200 -5.85 -12.81 -5.92
CA ASP A 200 -6.69 -11.83 -5.24
C ASP A 200 -6.02 -10.45 -5.26
N ALA A 201 -4.73 -10.41 -4.94
CA ALA A 201 -3.88 -9.23 -5.03
C ALA A 201 -2.55 -9.57 -5.71
N PHE A 202 -1.91 -8.60 -6.37
CA PHE A 202 -0.59 -8.75 -6.94
C PHE A 202 0.27 -7.54 -6.63
N ARG A 203 1.46 -7.77 -6.10
CA ARG A 203 2.34 -6.72 -5.59
C ARG A 203 3.36 -6.26 -6.64
N THR A 204 3.64 -4.95 -6.71
CA THR A 204 4.65 -4.34 -7.62
C THR A 204 6.11 -4.57 -7.18
N TYR A 205 6.36 -5.62 -6.43
CA TYR A 205 7.57 -6.12 -5.77
C TYR A 205 8.89 -6.12 -6.57
N ASP A 206 10.08 -5.94 -5.99
CA ASP A 206 10.48 -5.15 -4.79
C ASP A 206 10.96 -3.78 -5.27
N VAL A 207 10.78 -2.72 -4.49
CA VAL A 207 11.15 -1.34 -4.89
C VAL A 207 12.01 -0.67 -3.82
N GLU A 208 13.14 -0.08 -4.23
CA GLU A 208 13.96 0.74 -3.33
C GLU A 208 13.43 2.17 -3.22
N ASN A 209 13.45 2.75 -2.02
CA ASN A 209 12.69 3.97 -1.71
C ASN A 209 13.21 5.23 -2.41
N ILE A 210 14.52 5.35 -2.64
CA ILE A 210 15.15 6.55 -3.20
C ILE A 210 14.71 6.86 -4.64
N ILE A 211 14.31 5.85 -5.41
CA ILE A 211 13.86 6.01 -6.81
C ILE A 211 12.55 5.26 -7.09
N ALA A 212 11.73 5.06 -6.04
CA ALA A 212 10.57 4.20 -6.07
C ALA A 212 9.43 4.67 -6.98
N ILE A 213 9.23 5.99 -7.10
CA ILE A 213 8.08 6.59 -7.79
C ILE A 213 7.96 6.11 -9.25
N PRO A 214 8.95 6.36 -10.14
CA PRO A 214 8.85 5.94 -11.53
C PRO A 214 8.78 4.42 -11.67
N ILE A 215 9.52 3.67 -10.84
CA ILE A 215 9.52 2.20 -10.87
C ILE A 215 8.12 1.67 -10.58
N THR A 216 7.48 2.19 -9.54
CA THR A 216 6.14 1.76 -9.11
C THR A 216 5.10 2.12 -10.16
N ILE A 217 5.11 3.35 -10.68
CA ILE A 217 4.19 3.78 -11.75
C ILE A 217 4.35 2.88 -12.98
N GLN A 218 5.59 2.65 -13.42
CA GLN A 218 5.86 1.84 -14.61
C GLN A 218 5.43 0.38 -14.40
N ARG A 219 5.67 -0.20 -13.22
CA ARG A 219 5.21 -1.56 -12.90
C ARG A 219 3.69 -1.66 -12.88
N ILE A 220 2.99 -0.66 -12.35
CA ILE A 220 1.53 -0.60 -12.44
C ILE A 220 1.09 -0.55 -13.91
N VAL A 221 1.68 0.33 -14.72
CA VAL A 221 1.38 0.44 -16.17
C VAL A 221 1.56 -0.89 -16.88
N ASN A 222 2.59 -1.67 -16.54
CA ASN A 222 2.81 -3.00 -17.12
C ASN A 222 1.73 -4.03 -16.72
N LEU A 223 0.98 -3.78 -15.65
CA LEU A 223 -0.12 -4.64 -15.17
C LEU A 223 -1.49 -4.23 -15.73
N LEU A 224 -1.69 -2.96 -16.10
CA LEU A 224 -2.99 -2.46 -16.58
C LEU A 224 -3.56 -3.16 -17.82
N PRO A 225 -2.75 -3.70 -18.77
CA PRO A 225 -3.27 -4.46 -19.91
C PRO A 225 -3.95 -5.79 -19.54
N TYR A 226 -3.64 -6.36 -18.38
CA TYR A 226 -4.19 -7.65 -17.95
C TYR A 226 -5.66 -7.51 -17.51
N LYS A 227 -6.34 -8.65 -17.40
CA LYS A 227 -7.71 -8.74 -16.89
C LYS A 227 -7.81 -9.88 -15.89
N ALA A 228 -8.48 -9.64 -14.77
CA ALA A 228 -8.80 -10.70 -13.83
C ALA A 228 -9.69 -11.78 -14.49
N LYS A 229 -9.38 -13.07 -14.25
CA LYS A 229 -10.03 -14.26 -14.81
C LYS A 229 -10.68 -15.09 -13.70
N ASN A 230 -11.69 -15.90 -14.05
CA ASN A 230 -12.29 -16.90 -13.14
C ASN A 230 -12.63 -16.33 -11.75
N ASN A 231 -13.31 -15.18 -11.73
CA ASN A 231 -13.70 -14.44 -10.51
C ASN A 231 -12.53 -14.06 -9.57
N ALA A 232 -11.29 -14.02 -10.07
CA ALA A 232 -10.18 -13.43 -9.35
C ALA A 232 -10.46 -11.96 -9.05
N LYS A 233 -9.96 -11.48 -7.91
CA LYS A 233 -10.12 -10.07 -7.53
C LYS A 233 -9.14 -9.18 -8.30
N GLY A 234 -7.95 -9.67 -8.65
CA GLY A 234 -6.99 -9.03 -9.55
C GLY A 234 -6.62 -7.60 -9.15
N ILE A 235 -6.50 -7.35 -7.85
CA ILE A 235 -6.17 -6.03 -7.29
C ILE A 235 -4.66 -5.82 -7.36
N ILE A 236 -4.21 -4.69 -7.88
CA ILE A 236 -2.79 -4.32 -7.79
C ILE A 236 -2.52 -3.79 -6.38
N ASN A 237 -1.45 -4.23 -5.75
CA ASN A 237 -0.89 -3.66 -4.52
C ASN A 237 0.42 -2.94 -4.88
N CYS A 238 0.51 -1.64 -4.57
CA CYS A 238 1.68 -0.82 -4.91
C CYS A 238 2.63 -0.59 -3.71
N GLU A 239 2.65 -1.52 -2.76
CA GLU A 239 3.48 -1.47 -1.57
C GLU A 239 3.28 -0.15 -0.81
N ASP A 240 4.39 0.51 -0.44
CA ASP A 240 4.41 1.65 0.45
C ASP A 240 4.08 2.98 -0.26
N GLU A 241 3.71 2.96 -1.55
CA GLU A 241 3.40 4.16 -2.34
C GLU A 241 1.94 4.61 -2.24
N ALA A 242 1.56 5.10 -1.05
CA ALA A 242 0.18 5.38 -0.67
C ALA A 242 -0.62 6.28 -1.65
N TYR A 243 -0.07 7.41 -2.11
CA TYR A 243 -0.78 8.29 -3.04
C TYR A 243 -0.78 7.80 -4.49
N ILE A 244 0.21 7.00 -4.89
CA ILE A 244 0.15 6.27 -6.17
C ILE A 244 -1.00 5.27 -6.12
N ALA A 245 -1.16 4.58 -4.99
CA ALA A 245 -2.26 3.64 -4.76
C ALA A 245 -3.61 4.31 -4.99
N VAL A 246 -3.83 5.47 -4.34
CA VAL A 246 -5.08 6.21 -4.45
C VAL A 246 -5.29 6.75 -5.86
N GLY A 247 -4.25 7.34 -6.46
CA GLY A 247 -4.33 7.89 -7.82
C GLY A 247 -4.72 6.83 -8.85
N LEU A 248 -4.25 5.59 -8.68
CA LEU A 248 -4.47 4.50 -9.62
C LEU A 248 -5.41 3.40 -9.11
N GLY A 249 -6.12 3.57 -7.99
CA GLY A 249 -7.09 2.58 -7.49
C GLY A 249 -6.48 1.22 -7.13
N CYS A 250 -5.28 1.23 -6.54
CA CYS A 250 -4.54 0.07 -6.06
C CYS A 250 -4.65 -0.06 -4.54
N ALA A 251 -4.43 -1.27 -4.01
CA ALA A 251 -4.27 -1.51 -2.58
C ALA A 251 -2.91 -1.02 -2.06
N ILE A 252 -2.82 -0.83 -0.74
CA ILE A 252 -1.66 -0.28 -0.05
C ILE A 252 -1.02 -1.36 0.84
N GLY A 253 0.25 -1.66 0.61
CA GLY A 253 1.07 -2.51 1.47
C GLY A 253 2.05 -1.66 2.27
N VAL A 254 1.62 -1.13 3.41
CA VAL A 254 2.43 -0.22 4.24
C VAL A 254 3.64 -0.97 4.80
N MET A 255 4.82 -0.43 4.52
CA MET A 255 6.10 -0.95 5.00
C MET A 255 6.79 0.04 5.93
N ARG A 256 6.51 1.35 5.81
CA ARG A 256 7.05 2.37 6.72
C ARG A 256 6.38 2.28 8.09
N HIS A 257 7.06 2.74 9.14
CA HIS A 257 6.61 2.62 10.54
C HIS A 257 7.06 3.80 11.40
N GLU A 258 6.51 3.91 12.62
CA GLU A 258 6.62 5.10 13.49
C GLU A 258 7.99 5.31 14.15
N PHE A 259 8.82 4.27 14.26
CA PHE A 259 10.17 4.43 14.81
C PHE A 259 11.03 5.30 13.90
N ALA A 260 11.70 6.32 14.44
CA ALA A 260 12.46 7.28 13.66
C ALA A 260 13.87 7.48 14.23
N GLY A 261 14.77 7.99 13.39
CA GLY A 261 16.18 8.19 13.72
C GLY A 261 17.05 7.08 13.16
N ASN A 262 18.27 6.98 13.69
CA ASN A 262 19.23 5.95 13.30
C ASN A 262 18.73 4.56 13.71
N LEU A 263 19.30 3.54 13.07
CA LEU A 263 19.15 2.15 13.50
C LEU A 263 19.67 1.97 14.94
N PRO A 264 19.26 0.91 15.66
CA PRO A 264 19.69 0.66 17.04
C PRO A 264 21.21 0.58 17.25
N ASP A 265 21.98 0.28 16.20
CA ASP A 265 23.45 0.27 16.23
C ASP A 265 24.10 1.63 15.86
N GLY A 266 23.28 2.68 15.70
CA GLY A 266 23.71 4.04 15.42
C GLY A 266 23.90 4.37 13.93
N ARG A 267 23.80 3.39 13.02
CA ARG A 267 23.90 3.64 11.58
C ARG A 267 22.64 4.31 11.02
N GLN A 268 22.77 4.94 9.85
CA GLN A 268 21.61 5.44 9.12
C GLN A 268 20.68 4.27 8.74
N ASP A 269 19.37 4.50 8.81
CA ASP A 269 18.37 3.59 8.25
C ASP A 269 18.45 3.64 6.73
N HIS A 270 19.12 2.66 6.12
CA HIS A 270 19.27 2.60 4.65
C HIS A 270 18.02 2.10 3.94
N SER A 271 17.07 1.49 4.65
CA SER A 271 15.78 1.14 4.06
C SER A 271 14.90 2.37 3.96
N PHE A 272 14.90 3.24 4.98
CA PHE A 272 14.19 4.51 4.97
C PHE A 272 15.10 5.69 5.31
N PRO A 273 16.03 6.06 4.41
CA PRO A 273 17.00 7.09 4.72
C PRO A 273 16.34 8.46 4.88
N PRO A 274 16.90 9.36 5.70
CA PRO A 274 16.33 10.68 5.99
C PRO A 274 16.55 11.70 4.85
N VAL A 275 16.65 11.24 3.62
CA VAL A 275 16.95 12.00 2.40
C VAL A 275 15.80 11.93 1.39
N GLY A 276 15.83 12.78 0.37
CA GLY A 276 14.80 12.80 -0.68
C GLY A 276 13.41 13.02 -0.09
N ARG A 277 12.54 12.00 -0.21
CA ARG A 277 11.19 12.04 0.38
C ARG A 277 11.19 11.98 1.90
N ASN A 278 12.15 11.32 2.53
CA ASN A 278 12.18 11.08 3.98
C ASN A 278 10.85 10.48 4.49
N LEU A 279 10.54 9.24 4.05
CA LEU A 279 9.25 8.59 4.25
C LEU A 279 8.84 8.43 5.73
N LYS A 280 9.81 8.40 6.65
CA LYS A 280 9.58 8.28 8.09
C LYS A 280 9.00 9.55 8.72
N LYS A 281 9.07 10.68 8.01
CA LYS A 281 8.37 11.93 8.35
C LYS A 281 7.11 12.13 7.52
N ARG A 282 6.62 11.10 6.82
CA ARG A 282 5.45 11.14 5.94
C ARG A 282 4.51 10.00 6.28
N LEU A 283 4.02 9.95 7.51
CA LEU A 283 3.07 8.94 7.96
C LEU A 283 1.62 9.38 7.71
N ASP A 284 1.36 10.69 7.68
CA ASP A 284 0.01 11.19 7.45
C ASP A 284 -0.51 10.89 6.04
N GLU A 285 0.35 10.79 5.01
CA GLU A 285 -0.08 10.38 3.67
C GLU A 285 -0.61 8.94 3.65
N VAL A 286 -0.06 8.05 4.50
CA VAL A 286 -0.59 6.69 4.69
C VAL A 286 -1.97 6.77 5.32
N VAL A 287 -2.14 7.58 6.38
CA VAL A 287 -3.43 7.80 7.03
C VAL A 287 -4.47 8.33 6.05
N ARG A 288 -4.12 9.33 5.25
CA ARG A 288 -5.01 9.94 4.25
C ARG A 288 -5.41 8.94 3.16
N ALA A 289 -4.46 8.16 2.66
CA ALA A 289 -4.69 7.19 1.60
C ALA A 289 -5.57 6.02 2.07
N VAL A 290 -5.26 5.44 3.22
CA VAL A 290 -6.07 4.34 3.78
C VAL A 290 -7.48 4.80 4.12
N ARG A 291 -7.64 6.03 4.64
CA ARG A 291 -8.98 6.60 4.89
C ARG A 291 -9.74 6.95 3.61
N TRP A 292 -9.05 7.22 2.50
CA TRP A 292 -9.70 7.32 1.19
C TRP A 292 -10.37 6.00 0.79
N HIS A 293 -9.77 4.84 1.12
CA HIS A 293 -10.39 3.55 0.81
C HIS A 293 -11.70 3.27 1.56
N ARG A 294 -12.01 3.99 2.66
CA ARG A 294 -13.37 3.98 3.26
C ARG A 294 -14.42 4.62 2.35
N ILE A 295 -13.99 5.50 1.45
CA ILE A 295 -14.85 6.16 0.46
C ILE A 295 -14.90 5.34 -0.82
N ALA A 296 -13.75 4.85 -1.30
CA ALA A 296 -13.65 4.16 -2.57
C ALA A 296 -12.56 3.09 -2.54
N GLU A 297 -12.96 1.82 -2.61
CA GLU A 297 -12.07 0.66 -2.50
C GLU A 297 -11.29 0.39 -3.80
N PRO A 298 -10.05 -0.14 -3.73
CA PRO A 298 -9.25 -0.46 -4.90
C PRO A 298 -9.95 -1.49 -5.79
N PHE A 299 -9.59 -1.51 -7.08
CA PHE A 299 -10.33 -2.28 -8.08
C PHE A 299 -9.44 -3.00 -9.09
N ALA A 300 -10.01 -4.07 -9.62
CA ALA A 300 -9.34 -5.04 -10.48
C ALA A 300 -8.73 -4.41 -11.74
N VAL A 301 -7.66 -5.02 -12.26
CA VAL A 301 -7.25 -4.81 -13.65
C VAL A 301 -8.36 -5.28 -14.60
N ASP A 302 -8.71 -4.41 -15.55
CA ASP A 302 -9.83 -4.63 -16.48
C ASP A 302 -9.54 -4.14 -17.91
N GLY A 303 -8.35 -3.58 -18.14
CA GLY A 303 -7.94 -2.99 -19.41
C GLY A 303 -8.53 -1.61 -19.73
N ASP A 304 -9.27 -0.97 -18.82
CA ASP A 304 -9.78 0.41 -19.01
C ASP A 304 -8.81 1.42 -18.40
N PHE A 305 -7.82 1.81 -19.20
CA PHE A 305 -6.78 2.76 -18.82
C PHE A 305 -6.31 3.59 -20.01
N GLN A 306 -5.64 4.70 -19.70
CA GLN A 306 -4.91 5.52 -20.66
C GLN A 306 -3.59 5.95 -20.05
N VAL A 307 -2.56 6.02 -20.88
CA VAL A 307 -1.22 6.50 -20.52
C VAL A 307 -0.79 7.59 -21.49
N SER A 308 -0.10 8.62 -20.99
CA SER A 308 0.52 9.62 -21.85
C SER A 308 1.65 9.00 -22.68
N LYS A 309 1.88 9.55 -23.87
CA LYS A 309 3.10 9.23 -24.66
C LYS A 309 4.35 9.86 -24.07
N GLU A 310 4.19 10.98 -23.36
CA GLU A 310 5.26 11.67 -22.66
C GLU A 310 5.61 10.89 -21.39
N GLU A 311 6.90 10.66 -21.19
CA GLU A 311 7.48 10.08 -19.98
C GLU A 311 8.29 11.14 -19.24
N LEU A 312 8.40 10.98 -17.93
CA LEU A 312 9.30 11.77 -17.09
C LEU A 312 10.36 10.84 -16.50
N GLU A 313 11.62 11.29 -16.49
CA GLU A 313 12.77 10.60 -15.90
C GLU A 313 13.12 11.19 -14.54
N ASP A 314 13.05 10.39 -13.49
CA ASP A 314 13.60 10.72 -12.17
C ASP A 314 15.06 10.28 -12.09
N THR A 315 15.85 11.02 -11.32
CA THR A 315 17.27 10.76 -11.12
C THR A 315 17.66 10.79 -9.65
N TRP A 316 18.53 9.87 -9.23
CA TRP A 316 19.11 9.86 -7.89
C TRP A 316 20.62 9.66 -7.96
N ARG A 317 21.39 10.59 -7.40
CA ARG A 317 22.82 10.42 -7.22
C ARG A 317 23.08 9.75 -5.88
N TYR A 318 23.38 8.45 -5.93
CA TYR A 318 23.48 7.58 -4.75
C TYR A 318 24.63 7.99 -3.83
N GLN A 319 24.34 8.08 -2.53
CA GLN A 319 25.33 8.16 -1.45
C GLN A 319 25.25 6.91 -0.55
N ALA A 320 26.28 6.69 0.25
CA ALA A 320 26.35 5.51 1.12
C ALA A 320 25.18 5.44 2.13
N GLU A 321 24.69 4.23 2.41
CA GLU A 321 23.58 3.94 3.34
C GLU A 321 22.23 4.59 2.95
N GLU A 322 21.96 4.77 1.66
CA GLU A 322 20.67 5.29 1.17
C GLU A 322 19.77 4.23 0.52
N SER A 323 20.25 3.00 0.40
CA SER A 323 19.46 1.89 -0.13
C SER A 323 19.94 0.56 0.45
N TRP A 324 19.02 -0.39 0.51
CA TRP A 324 19.35 -1.81 0.74
C TRP A 324 19.85 -2.49 -0.55
N VAL A 325 19.64 -1.86 -1.71
CA VAL A 325 20.23 -2.29 -2.99
C VAL A 325 21.68 -1.80 -3.06
N LYS A 326 22.58 -2.67 -3.51
CA LYS A 326 24.00 -2.35 -3.62
C LYS A 326 24.25 -1.46 -4.83
N HIS A 327 24.59 -0.20 -4.58
CA HIS A 327 25.03 0.77 -5.57
C HIS A 327 26.45 1.25 -5.30
N LYS A 328 27.08 1.80 -6.34
CA LYS A 328 28.37 2.48 -6.17
C LYS A 328 28.11 3.92 -5.75
N GLU A 329 28.82 4.41 -4.73
CA GLU A 329 28.74 5.82 -4.33
C GLU A 329 29.03 6.75 -5.52
N GLY A 330 28.18 7.77 -5.72
CA GLY A 330 28.21 8.68 -6.85
C GLY A 330 27.53 8.17 -8.13
N GLU A 331 27.05 6.93 -8.17
CA GLU A 331 26.25 6.37 -9.26
C GLU A 331 24.98 7.20 -9.47
N LEU A 332 24.66 7.49 -10.73
CA LEU A 332 23.42 8.17 -11.11
C LEU A 332 22.37 7.15 -11.52
N LEU A 333 21.43 6.88 -10.64
CA LEU A 333 20.25 6.06 -10.91
C LEU A 333 19.26 6.86 -11.75
N LYS A 334 18.63 6.19 -12.71
CA LYS A 334 17.65 6.80 -13.63
C LYS A 334 16.50 5.83 -13.87
N ASN A 335 15.28 6.31 -13.70
CA ASN A 335 14.09 5.54 -14.04
C ASN A 335 13.00 6.46 -14.59
N SER A 336 12.25 5.96 -15.57
CA SER A 336 11.21 6.73 -16.24
C SER A 336 9.86 6.04 -16.12
N ALA A 337 8.79 6.84 -16.20
CA ALA A 337 7.42 6.38 -16.29
C ALA A 337 6.57 7.39 -17.07
N PRO A 338 5.39 7.00 -17.59
CA PRO A 338 4.46 7.92 -18.22
C PRO A 338 4.11 9.09 -17.29
N ALA A 339 4.17 10.31 -17.82
CA ALA A 339 3.88 11.54 -17.08
C ALA A 339 2.46 11.57 -16.50
N ILE A 340 1.51 10.96 -17.22
CA ILE A 340 0.10 10.94 -16.86
C ILE A 340 -0.44 9.53 -17.06
N VAL A 341 -1.08 8.97 -16.03
CA VAL A 341 -1.76 7.68 -16.09
C VAL A 341 -3.18 7.86 -15.58
N SER A 342 -4.16 7.28 -16.28
CA SER A 342 -5.54 7.26 -15.81
C SER A 342 -6.20 5.90 -15.97
N ARG A 343 -7.11 5.56 -15.05
CA ARG A 343 -7.95 4.35 -15.11
C ARG A 343 -9.44 4.72 -15.10
N ARG A 344 -10.22 4.14 -16.00
CA ARG A 344 -11.69 4.33 -16.12
C ARG A 344 -12.15 5.77 -16.30
N MET A 345 -11.28 6.64 -16.78
CA MET A 345 -11.56 8.04 -17.10
C MET A 345 -10.59 8.56 -18.16
N PRO A 346 -10.91 9.66 -18.86
CA PRO A 346 -9.98 10.31 -19.77
C PRO A 346 -8.70 10.78 -19.05
N LEU A 347 -7.59 10.85 -19.79
CA LEU A 347 -6.36 11.46 -19.29
C LEU A 347 -6.60 12.91 -18.81
N PRO A 348 -6.19 13.26 -17.58
CA PRO A 348 -6.09 14.64 -17.17
C PRO A 348 -5.14 15.43 -18.08
N ILE A 349 -5.37 16.73 -18.19
CA ILE A 349 -4.50 17.65 -18.91
C ILE A 349 -3.61 18.35 -17.88
N LEU A 350 -2.30 18.20 -18.03
CA LEU A 350 -1.29 18.93 -17.27
C LEU A 350 -0.82 20.15 -18.08
N ALA A 351 -1.04 21.36 -17.56
CA ALA A 351 -0.64 22.58 -18.27
C ALA A 351 0.87 22.90 -18.12
N ASN A 352 1.51 22.42 -17.05
CA ASN A 352 2.92 22.65 -16.78
C ASN A 352 3.81 21.94 -17.82
N LYS A 353 4.84 22.63 -18.29
CA LYS A 353 5.88 22.08 -19.18
C LYS A 353 7.28 22.11 -18.56
N GLU A 354 7.39 22.51 -17.31
CA GLU A 354 8.66 22.50 -16.58
C GLU A 354 9.14 21.07 -16.32
N GLU A 355 10.45 20.89 -16.27
CA GLU A 355 11.08 19.58 -16.10
C GLU A 355 10.69 18.90 -14.78
N ALA A 356 10.60 19.70 -13.72
CA ALA A 356 10.24 19.25 -12.36
C ALA A 356 8.72 19.11 -12.12
N ARG A 357 7.89 19.14 -13.18
CA ARG A 357 6.44 18.91 -13.03
C ARG A 357 6.17 17.50 -12.49
N PRO A 358 5.10 17.32 -11.71
CA PRO A 358 4.77 16.04 -11.08
C PRO A 358 4.22 15.02 -12.09
N TYR A 359 4.24 13.74 -11.71
CA TYR A 359 3.42 12.73 -12.35
C TYR A 359 1.94 12.95 -11.97
N ILE A 360 1.02 12.83 -12.92
CA ILE A 360 -0.41 12.96 -12.66
C ILE A 360 -1.10 11.60 -12.79
N LEU A 361 -1.65 11.12 -11.68
CA LEU A 361 -2.32 9.83 -11.61
C LEU A 361 -3.78 10.03 -11.29
N ALA A 362 -4.69 9.45 -12.07
CA ALA A 362 -6.12 9.62 -11.84
C ALA A 362 -6.92 8.35 -12.05
N SER A 363 -7.98 8.16 -11.28
CA SER A 363 -8.86 7.02 -11.46
C SER A 363 -10.29 7.33 -11.10
N ARG A 364 -11.21 6.73 -11.86
CA ARG A 364 -12.62 6.64 -11.46
C ARG A 364 -12.88 5.26 -10.87
N TYR A 365 -13.19 5.25 -9.59
CA TYR A 365 -13.47 4.05 -8.81
C TYR A 365 -14.81 3.42 -9.21
N THR A 366 -15.01 2.15 -8.84
CA THR A 366 -16.22 1.37 -9.14
C THR A 366 -17.51 2.03 -8.67
N ASN A 367 -17.48 2.74 -7.54
CA ASN A 367 -18.63 3.48 -7.00
C ASN A 367 -18.83 4.87 -7.63
N GLY A 368 -17.98 5.25 -8.58
CA GLY A 368 -17.99 6.51 -9.30
C GLY A 368 -17.22 7.66 -8.66
N ALA A 369 -16.63 7.48 -7.48
CA ALA A 369 -15.70 8.45 -6.91
C ALA A 369 -14.46 8.61 -7.80
N VAL A 370 -13.83 9.79 -7.77
CA VAL A 370 -12.63 10.07 -8.57
C VAL A 370 -11.49 10.50 -7.67
N ALA A 371 -10.29 9.98 -7.90
CA ALA A 371 -9.06 10.47 -7.29
C ALA A 371 -8.15 11.10 -8.34
N ILE A 372 -7.48 12.19 -7.99
CA ILE A 372 -6.43 12.83 -8.79
C ILE A 372 -5.25 13.09 -7.86
N ALA A 373 -4.10 12.51 -8.17
CA ALA A 373 -2.87 12.65 -7.43
C ALA A 373 -1.79 13.33 -8.29
N ALA A 374 -1.16 14.36 -7.74
CA ALA A 374 0.07 14.95 -8.26
C ALA A 374 1.24 14.42 -7.42
N ILE A 375 2.03 13.52 -8.00
CA ILE A 375 3.17 12.90 -7.33
C ILE A 375 4.44 13.68 -7.66
N GLY A 376 5.11 14.21 -6.64
CA GLY A 376 6.40 14.88 -6.79
C GLY A 376 7.46 14.02 -7.46
N ARG A 377 8.58 14.64 -7.79
CA ARG A 377 9.69 14.07 -8.57
C ARG A 377 10.90 13.86 -7.71
N THR A 378 11.66 12.81 -7.98
CA THR A 378 13.02 12.66 -7.45
C THR A 378 14.01 13.14 -8.50
N LEU A 379 14.73 14.23 -8.24
CA LEU A 379 15.68 14.84 -9.19
C LEU A 379 17.00 15.19 -8.49
N GLU A 380 18.11 14.64 -8.97
CA GLU A 380 19.47 14.89 -8.47
C GLU A 380 19.58 14.91 -6.93
N HIS A 381 18.98 13.92 -6.27
CA HIS A 381 18.97 13.73 -4.80
C HIS A 381 17.87 14.50 -4.02
N GLU A 382 17.05 15.32 -4.68
CA GLU A 382 15.95 16.05 -4.03
C GLU A 382 14.58 15.46 -4.36
N TYR A 383 13.64 15.59 -3.42
CA TYR A 383 12.22 15.38 -3.70
C TYR A 383 11.53 16.72 -3.96
N ILE A 384 11.04 16.91 -5.17
CA ILE A 384 10.48 18.17 -5.65
C ILE A 384 8.98 18.02 -5.89
N SER A 385 8.18 18.78 -5.14
CA SER A 385 6.72 18.81 -5.25
C SER A 385 6.21 20.08 -5.93
N SER A 386 6.55 20.25 -7.21
CA SER A 386 6.17 21.43 -8.00
C SER A 386 4.64 21.51 -8.18
N PRO A 387 3.99 22.62 -7.78
CA PRO A 387 2.54 22.76 -7.94
C PRO A 387 2.08 22.74 -9.41
N ALA A 388 1.18 21.82 -9.74
CA ALA A 388 0.66 21.63 -11.10
C ALA A 388 -0.73 22.28 -11.33
N SER A 389 -0.96 22.84 -12.51
CA SER A 389 -2.30 23.18 -13.00
C SER A 389 -2.87 21.99 -13.79
N VAL A 390 -3.90 21.35 -13.23
CA VAL A 390 -4.48 20.10 -13.77
C VAL A 390 -5.94 20.31 -14.17
N THR A 391 -6.32 19.87 -15.35
CA THR A 391 -7.72 19.82 -15.78
C THR A 391 -8.17 18.38 -15.92
N ALA A 392 -9.27 17.99 -15.28
CA ALA A 392 -9.84 16.65 -15.35
C ALA A 392 -11.33 16.69 -15.71
N THR A 393 -11.75 15.81 -16.62
CA THR A 393 -13.16 15.67 -17.01
C THR A 393 -13.83 14.62 -16.14
N LEU A 394 -14.94 15.00 -15.50
CA LEU A 394 -15.67 14.17 -14.55
C LEU A 394 -17.09 13.89 -15.03
N ASN A 395 -17.41 12.61 -15.24
CA ASN A 395 -18.77 12.17 -15.57
C ASN A 395 -19.66 12.00 -14.34
N ASN A 396 -19.07 11.64 -13.20
CA ASN A 396 -19.77 11.35 -11.95
C ASN A 396 -19.48 12.42 -10.88
N TRP A 397 -19.52 13.69 -11.26
CA TRP A 397 -19.07 14.80 -10.40
C TRP A 397 -19.85 14.98 -9.08
N GLU A 398 -21.04 14.39 -8.94
CA GLU A 398 -21.79 14.36 -7.67
C GLU A 398 -21.20 13.37 -6.65
N LYS A 399 -20.32 12.46 -7.08
CA LYS A 399 -19.60 11.52 -6.22
C LYS A 399 -18.40 12.19 -5.54
N PRO A 400 -17.85 11.61 -4.46
CA PRO A 400 -16.66 12.13 -3.81
C PRO A 400 -15.47 12.26 -4.77
N ILE A 401 -14.70 13.34 -4.60
CA ILE A 401 -13.52 13.66 -5.42
C ILE A 401 -12.32 13.82 -4.48
N GLY A 402 -11.32 12.96 -4.60
CA GLY A 402 -10.07 13.03 -3.84
C GLY A 402 -9.00 13.80 -4.61
N LEU A 403 -8.32 14.72 -3.93
CA LEU A 403 -7.20 15.50 -4.47
C LEU A 403 -5.98 15.31 -3.56
N PHE A 404 -4.88 14.85 -4.14
CA PHE A 404 -3.66 14.45 -3.41
C PHE A 404 -2.44 15.10 -4.04
N GLY A 405 -1.54 15.65 -3.22
CA GLY A 405 -0.35 16.36 -3.70
C GLY A 405 -0.57 17.85 -3.93
N TYR A 406 0.53 18.52 -4.30
CA TYR A 406 0.54 19.96 -4.51
C TYR A 406 0.04 20.36 -5.91
N PHE A 407 -0.95 21.25 -5.93
CA PHE A 407 -1.50 21.83 -7.14
C PHE A 407 -1.31 23.34 -7.12
N LYS A 408 -1.18 23.93 -8.31
CA LYS A 408 -1.40 25.36 -8.51
C LYS A 408 -2.90 25.65 -8.59
N ASP A 409 -3.62 24.85 -9.35
CA ASP A 409 -5.07 24.80 -9.41
C ASP A 409 -5.55 23.47 -10.02
N VAL A 410 -6.77 23.07 -9.66
CA VAL A 410 -7.47 21.93 -10.28
C VAL A 410 -8.75 22.43 -10.93
N THR A 411 -8.87 22.22 -12.23
CA THR A 411 -10.08 22.50 -13.00
C THR A 411 -10.84 21.21 -13.26
N LEU A 412 -12.01 21.06 -12.63
CA LEU A 412 -12.91 19.95 -12.89
C LEU A 412 -13.92 20.36 -13.95
N VAL A 413 -13.92 19.65 -15.08
CA VAL A 413 -14.90 19.82 -16.16
C VAL A 413 -16.02 18.80 -15.95
N LEU A 414 -17.21 19.29 -15.63
CA LEU A 414 -18.36 18.47 -15.27
C LEU A 414 -19.10 18.10 -16.57
N SER A 415 -18.89 16.88 -17.08
CA SER A 415 -19.64 16.47 -18.28
C SER A 415 -21.13 16.44 -17.94
N GLU A 416 -21.96 17.02 -18.80
CA GLU A 416 -23.43 16.98 -18.70
C GLU A 416 -24.04 17.79 -17.52
N ALA A 417 -23.24 18.52 -16.75
CA ALA A 417 -23.74 19.37 -15.66
C ALA A 417 -24.05 20.80 -16.11
N SER A 418 -25.07 21.41 -15.49
CA SER A 418 -25.26 22.86 -15.51
C SER A 418 -24.90 23.44 -14.14
N LYS A 419 -24.12 24.54 -14.11
CA LYS A 419 -23.78 25.36 -12.92
C LYS A 419 -24.94 25.55 -11.95
N ASN A 420 -26.15 25.65 -12.51
CA ASN A 420 -27.38 25.94 -11.78
C ASN A 420 -27.78 24.84 -10.78
N ARG A 421 -27.16 23.65 -10.84
CA ARG A 421 -27.43 22.54 -9.92
C ARG A 421 -26.56 22.54 -8.66
N ILE A 422 -25.50 23.34 -8.58
CA ILE A 422 -24.58 23.33 -7.44
C ILE A 422 -25.13 24.23 -6.31
N LYS A 423 -25.29 23.65 -5.12
CA LYS A 423 -25.73 24.34 -3.89
C LYS A 423 -24.55 24.67 -2.98
N LYS A 424 -23.71 23.68 -2.68
CA LYS A 424 -22.53 23.82 -1.81
C LYS A 424 -21.40 22.90 -2.25
N ILE A 425 -20.18 23.23 -1.85
CA ILE A 425 -18.99 22.40 -2.02
C ILE A 425 -18.28 22.32 -0.68
N TYR A 426 -18.08 21.09 -0.19
CA TYR A 426 -17.36 20.81 1.05
C TYR A 426 -16.04 20.11 0.75
N ALA A 427 -15.01 20.36 1.55
CA ALA A 427 -13.74 19.66 1.53
C ALA A 427 -13.37 19.19 2.96
N GLN A 428 -12.57 18.13 3.09
CA GLN A 428 -12.11 17.59 4.38
C GLN A 428 -10.73 16.95 4.19
N ASP A 429 -9.79 17.24 5.09
CA ASP A 429 -8.55 16.47 5.21
C ASP A 429 -8.87 15.01 5.49
N LEU A 430 -8.30 14.10 4.71
CA LEU A 430 -8.48 12.67 4.94
C LEU A 430 -7.83 12.18 6.23
N ALA A 431 -6.87 12.91 6.81
CA ALA A 431 -6.34 12.66 8.15
C ALA A 431 -7.27 13.19 9.25
N GLY A 432 -8.18 14.13 8.94
CA GLY A 432 -9.09 14.79 9.87
C GLY A 432 -10.53 14.28 9.81
N ASP A 433 -11.37 14.77 10.72
CA ASP A 433 -12.79 14.39 10.82
C ASP A 433 -13.76 15.55 10.52
N THR A 434 -13.21 16.75 10.32
CA THR A 434 -13.97 17.99 10.20
C THR A 434 -14.05 18.45 8.74
N PRO A 435 -15.25 18.43 8.11
CA PRO A 435 -15.43 19.05 6.81
C PRO A 435 -15.57 20.57 6.90
N VAL A 436 -15.09 21.27 5.88
CA VAL A 436 -15.17 22.72 5.71
C VAL A 436 -15.93 23.10 4.45
N ASP A 437 -16.76 24.15 4.53
CA ASP A 437 -17.48 24.70 3.37
C ASP A 437 -16.53 25.58 2.55
N ILE A 438 -16.21 25.15 1.33
CA ILE A 438 -15.31 25.86 0.40
C ILE A 438 -16.05 26.53 -0.74
N THR A 439 -17.39 26.60 -0.70
CA THR A 439 -18.23 27.10 -1.80
C THR A 439 -17.80 28.48 -2.29
N ARG A 440 -17.42 29.38 -1.37
CA ARG A 440 -16.97 30.76 -1.70
C ARG A 440 -15.47 30.86 -2.02
N LYS A 441 -14.72 29.77 -1.85
CA LYS A 441 -13.27 29.71 -2.08
C LYS A 441 -12.90 29.09 -3.45
N VAL A 442 -13.88 28.58 -4.19
CA VAL A 442 -13.71 28.02 -5.54
C VAL A 442 -14.44 28.86 -6.57
N LYS A 443 -13.95 28.84 -7.82
CA LYS A 443 -14.61 29.53 -8.94
C LYS A 443 -15.46 28.54 -9.72
N ILE A 444 -16.77 28.81 -9.79
CA ILE A 444 -17.70 28.02 -10.60
C ILE A 444 -18.07 28.82 -11.85
N TYR A 445 -17.76 28.29 -13.03
CA TYR A 445 -18.05 28.95 -14.30
C TYR A 445 -18.51 27.92 -15.33
N LYS A 446 -19.74 28.08 -15.85
CA LYS A 446 -20.38 27.12 -16.77
C LYS A 446 -20.32 25.69 -16.22
N ASP A 447 -19.66 24.80 -16.94
CA ASP A 447 -19.42 23.38 -16.66
C ASP A 447 -18.14 23.15 -15.85
N ARG A 448 -17.55 24.19 -15.24
CA ARG A 448 -16.23 24.10 -14.59
C ARG A 448 -16.26 24.53 -13.13
N ILE A 449 -15.52 23.78 -12.32
CA ILE A 449 -15.13 24.17 -10.96
C ILE A 449 -13.62 24.30 -10.95
N ILE A 450 -13.11 25.48 -10.63
CA ILE A 450 -11.68 25.77 -10.52
C ILE A 450 -11.37 25.92 -9.03
N ILE A 451 -10.51 25.04 -8.55
CA ILE A 451 -10.12 24.94 -7.14
C ILE A 451 -8.70 25.46 -7.03
N PRO A 452 -8.46 26.58 -6.34
CA PRO A 452 -7.11 27.09 -6.13
C PRO A 452 -6.28 26.10 -5.31
N GLY A 453 -5.03 25.88 -5.70
CA GLY A 453 -4.09 24.98 -5.02
C GLY A 453 -3.92 25.27 -3.52
N LYS A 454 -3.89 26.56 -3.16
CA LYS A 454 -3.86 27.01 -1.76
C LYS A 454 -5.00 26.43 -0.91
N ILE A 455 -6.20 26.27 -1.48
CA ILE A 455 -7.33 25.65 -0.76
C ILE A 455 -7.10 24.17 -0.55
N ILE A 456 -6.51 23.49 -1.54
CA ILE A 456 -6.17 22.07 -1.44
C ILE A 456 -5.11 21.86 -0.35
N THR A 457 -4.07 22.69 -0.33
CA THR A 457 -3.03 22.64 0.69
C THR A 457 -3.57 22.97 2.09
N GLU A 458 -4.29 24.09 2.25
CA GLU A 458 -4.83 24.50 3.55
C GLU A 458 -5.78 23.46 4.15
N VAL A 459 -6.69 22.92 3.34
CA VAL A 459 -7.66 21.94 3.84
C VAL A 459 -7.00 20.58 3.98
N GLY A 460 -6.22 20.12 3.00
CA GLY A 460 -5.61 18.79 2.98
C GLY A 460 -4.47 18.58 3.98
N LEU A 461 -4.06 19.62 4.70
CA LEU A 461 -3.08 19.57 5.81
C LEU A 461 -3.67 20.06 7.15
N MET A 462 -4.99 20.32 7.23
CA MET A 462 -5.58 20.93 8.42
C MET A 462 -5.50 20.04 9.66
N SER A 463 -5.25 18.74 9.48
CA SER A 463 -5.12 17.75 10.55
C SER A 463 -3.77 17.03 10.49
N SER A 464 -2.75 17.67 9.91
CA SER A 464 -1.39 17.12 9.93
C SER A 464 -0.86 16.99 11.36
N THR A 465 -0.17 15.88 11.59
CA THR A 465 0.60 15.61 12.80
C THR A 465 1.80 16.56 12.87
N GLU A 466 2.15 17.02 14.08
CA GLU A 466 3.29 17.91 14.27
C GLU A 466 4.60 17.26 13.77
N GLY A 467 5.35 17.98 12.93
CA GLY A 467 6.61 17.51 12.37
C GLY A 467 6.49 16.56 11.16
N ASP A 468 5.29 16.12 10.81
CA ASP A 468 5.03 15.37 9.58
C ASP A 468 5.06 16.32 8.36
N ILE A 469 5.69 15.86 7.28
CA ILE A 469 5.92 16.62 6.04
C ILE A 469 5.20 16.01 4.84
N SER A 470 4.20 15.15 5.06
CA SER A 470 3.38 14.56 4.01
C SER A 470 2.69 15.62 3.16
N ASP A 471 2.49 15.24 1.90
CA ASP A 471 1.78 16.06 0.94
C ASP A 471 0.27 16.13 1.28
N PRO A 472 -0.42 17.22 0.90
CA PRO A 472 -1.85 17.39 1.20
C PRO A 472 -2.70 16.28 0.58
N GLY A 473 -3.75 15.86 1.30
CA GLY A 473 -4.72 14.91 0.78
C GLY A 473 -6.12 15.21 1.33
N LEU A 474 -7.05 15.55 0.44
CA LEU A 474 -8.42 15.87 0.82
C LEU A 474 -9.44 15.11 0.00
N VAL A 475 -10.63 14.97 0.58
CA VAL A 475 -11.85 14.63 -0.15
C VAL A 475 -12.75 15.86 -0.27
N MET A 476 -13.28 16.08 -1.46
CA MET A 476 -14.28 17.08 -1.79
C MET A 476 -15.62 16.41 -2.12
N LYS A 477 -16.72 17.05 -1.74
CA LYS A 477 -18.08 16.65 -2.13
C LYS A 477 -18.88 17.85 -2.60
N ILE A 478 -19.53 17.68 -3.75
CA ILE A 478 -20.44 18.67 -4.32
C ILE A 478 -21.86 18.32 -3.86
N ILE A 479 -22.58 19.29 -3.31
CA ILE A 479 -23.97 19.17 -2.89
C ILE A 479 -24.84 19.88 -3.91
N THR A 480 -25.79 19.15 -4.48
CA THR A 480 -26.72 19.65 -5.49
C THR A 480 -27.99 20.24 -4.88
N ARG A 481 -28.75 20.98 -5.68
CA ARG A 481 -30.01 21.62 -5.28
C ARG A 481 -31.16 20.65 -5.11
#